data_AF-A0A512N5K9-F1
#
_entry.id   AF-A0A512N5K9-F1
#
_cell.length_a   1.000
_cell.length_b   1.000
_cell.length_c   1.000
_cell.angle_alpha   90.00
_cell.angle_beta   90.00
_cell.angle_gamma   90.00
#
_symmetry.space_group_name_H-M   'P 1'
#
loop_
_entity.id
_entity.type
_entity.pdbx_description
1 polymer ?
#
loop_
_entity_poly.entity_id
_entity_poly.type
_entity_poly.pdbx_seq_one_letter_code
_entity_poly.pdbx_strand_id
1 'polypeptide(L)'
;MREIYDLMKWGPTSANCSPARFVWVRSADGKAKLAGLAAELNKPKILKAPVTVIIGHDLDFAAELPKLLPHAAQAMQQYFAGPGMAEVTAMRNGTLQGAYLIVAARALGLDCGPMSGFDNAGVDKAFFFRHANPVELYLQHWLRRSSFRVSAQSSP
;
A
#
# COMPACT_ATOMS: atom_id res chain seq x y z
N MET A 1 2.94 -13.52 1.06
CA MET A 1 1.92 -12.47 0.75
C MET A 1 0.88 -12.42 1.84
N ARG A 2 0.16 -13.52 2.10
CA ARG A 2 -0.77 -13.62 3.24
C ARG A 2 -0.08 -13.31 4.58
N GLU A 3 1.05 -13.94 4.87
CA GLU A 3 1.82 -13.68 6.10
C GLU A 3 2.26 -12.21 6.25
N ILE A 4 2.68 -11.57 5.14
CA ILE A 4 3.05 -10.15 5.15
C ILE A 4 1.84 -9.29 5.53
N TYR A 5 0.67 -9.57 4.94
CA TYR A 5 -0.56 -8.87 5.27
C TYR A 5 -1.01 -9.14 6.71
N ASP A 6 -0.90 -10.38 7.19
CA ASP A 6 -1.29 -10.75 8.56
C ASP A 6 -0.46 -10.05 9.63
N LEU A 7 0.80 -9.73 9.33
CA LEU A 7 1.63 -8.87 10.18
C LEU A 7 1.28 -7.39 10.02
N MET A 8 1.20 -6.90 8.78
CA MET A 8 1.01 -5.47 8.48
C MET A 8 -0.37 -4.93 8.93
N LYS A 9 -1.43 -5.74 8.87
CA LYS A 9 -2.80 -5.30 9.17
C LYS A 9 -3.02 -4.77 10.59
N TRP A 10 -2.10 -5.08 11.51
CA TRP A 10 -2.14 -4.61 12.90
C TRP A 10 -1.55 -3.21 13.09
N GLY A 11 -0.96 -2.63 12.04
CA GLY A 11 -0.42 -1.28 12.11
C GLY A 11 -1.50 -0.23 12.30
N PRO A 12 -1.37 0.68 13.28
CA PRO A 12 -2.41 1.65 13.60
C PRO A 12 -2.49 2.79 12.57
N THR A 13 -3.69 3.35 12.43
CA THR A 13 -3.97 4.56 11.63
C THR A 13 -4.79 5.55 12.45
N SER A 14 -4.79 6.82 12.06
CA SER A 14 -5.68 7.83 12.64
C SER A 14 -7.13 7.37 12.53
N ALA A 15 -7.89 7.46 13.63
CA ALA A 15 -9.28 6.99 13.72
C ALA A 15 -9.49 5.52 13.31
N ASN A 16 -8.43 4.70 13.33
CA ASN A 16 -8.44 3.32 12.84
C ASN A 16 -8.94 3.18 11.38
N CYS A 17 -8.83 4.24 10.58
CA CYS A 17 -9.56 4.37 9.32
C CYS A 17 -9.06 3.48 8.18
N SER A 18 -7.81 2.98 8.27
CA SER A 18 -7.26 1.93 7.40
C SER A 18 -7.51 2.10 5.89
N PRO A 19 -7.16 3.25 5.27
CA PRO A 19 -7.53 3.58 3.90
C PRO A 19 -6.74 2.81 2.83
N ALA A 20 -5.62 2.17 3.16
CA ALA A 20 -4.78 1.51 2.16
C ALA A 20 -5.52 0.36 1.43
N ARG A 21 -5.23 0.24 0.14
CA ARG A 21 -5.65 -0.85 -0.74
C ARG A 21 -4.40 -1.45 -1.40
N PHE A 22 -4.29 -2.77 -1.37
CA PHE A 22 -3.09 -3.49 -1.81
C PHE A 22 -3.41 -4.39 -3.00
N VAL A 23 -2.80 -4.11 -4.16
CA VAL A 23 -2.88 -4.99 -5.34
C VAL A 23 -1.56 -5.74 -5.50
N TRP A 24 -1.63 -7.07 -5.39
CA TRP A 24 -0.47 -7.96 -5.48
C TRP A 24 -0.30 -8.46 -6.91
N VAL A 25 0.68 -7.92 -7.63
CA VAL A 25 0.96 -8.23 -9.04
C VAL A 25 2.06 -9.30 -9.12
N ARG A 26 1.68 -10.50 -9.59
CA ARG A 26 2.56 -11.68 -9.69
C ARG A 26 2.74 -12.21 -11.11
N SER A 27 1.66 -12.25 -11.89
CA SER A 27 1.67 -12.86 -13.22
C SER A 27 2.60 -12.10 -14.16
N ALA A 28 3.14 -12.81 -15.15
CA ALA A 28 3.98 -12.18 -16.18
C ALA A 28 3.22 -11.02 -16.86
N ASP A 29 1.97 -11.25 -17.28
CA ASP A 29 1.13 -10.24 -17.93
C ASP A 29 0.83 -9.05 -17.03
N GLY A 30 0.54 -9.31 -15.75
CA GLY A 30 0.29 -8.24 -14.77
C GLY A 30 1.53 -7.37 -14.56
N LYS A 31 2.71 -8.00 -14.44
CA LYS A 31 3.99 -7.30 -14.30
C LYS A 31 4.37 -6.55 -15.58
N ALA A 32 4.11 -7.11 -16.76
CA ALA A 32 4.32 -6.44 -18.04
C ALA A 32 3.41 -5.21 -18.19
N LYS A 33 2.13 -5.33 -17.85
CA LYS A 33 1.17 -4.23 -17.83
C LYS A 33 1.62 -3.12 -16.87
N LEU A 34 2.01 -3.47 -15.64
CA LEU A 34 2.49 -2.50 -14.65
C LEU A 34 3.80 -1.82 -15.09
N ALA A 35 4.74 -2.58 -15.65
CA ALA A 35 5.99 -2.05 -16.18
C ALA A 35 5.75 -1.09 -17.36
N GLY A 36 4.75 -1.36 -18.21
CA GLY A 36 4.34 -0.45 -19.29
C GLY A 36 3.86 0.92 -18.80
N LEU A 37 3.41 1.00 -17.55
CA LEU A 37 2.93 2.22 -16.90
C LEU A 37 3.98 2.86 -15.98
N ALA A 38 5.19 2.31 -15.89
CA ALA A 38 6.25 2.80 -15.03
C ALA A 38 7.30 3.58 -15.83
N ALA A 39 8.00 4.51 -15.15
CA ALA A 39 9.19 5.15 -15.72
C ALA A 39 10.24 4.10 -16.12
N GLU A 40 11.05 4.40 -17.15
CA GLU A 40 12.02 3.45 -17.73
C GLU A 40 12.93 2.80 -16.67
N LEU A 41 13.43 3.59 -15.71
CA LEU A 41 14.30 3.13 -14.63
C LEU A 41 13.62 2.15 -13.65
N ASN A 42 12.29 2.06 -13.66
CA ASN A 42 11.49 1.20 -12.79
C ASN A 42 11.04 -0.10 -13.47
N LYS A 43 10.95 -0.13 -14.81
CA LYS A 43 10.47 -1.31 -15.55
C LYS A 43 11.25 -2.59 -15.23
N PRO A 44 12.60 -2.60 -15.25
CA PRO A 44 13.35 -3.83 -14.98
C PRO A 44 13.15 -4.36 -13.56
N LYS A 45 12.95 -3.45 -12.59
CA LYS A 45 12.70 -3.80 -11.19
C LYS A 45 11.36 -4.52 -11.03
N ILE A 46 10.30 -4.01 -11.67
CA ILE A 46 8.96 -4.61 -11.69
C ILE A 46 9.01 -6.00 -12.33
N LEU A 47 9.63 -6.12 -13.51
CA LEU A 47 9.68 -7.37 -14.26
C LEU A 47 10.47 -8.47 -13.51
N LYS A 48 11.59 -8.10 -12.89
CA LYS A 48 12.47 -9.00 -12.14
C LYS A 48 11.90 -9.42 -10.78
N ALA A 49 11.02 -8.62 -10.20
CA ALA A 49 10.39 -8.94 -8.93
C ALA A 49 9.56 -10.25 -9.01
N PRO A 50 9.65 -11.17 -8.03
CA PRO A 50 8.68 -12.26 -7.89
C PRO A 50 7.28 -11.74 -7.57
N VAL A 51 7.16 -10.58 -6.92
CA VAL A 51 5.89 -9.86 -6.73
C VAL A 51 6.14 -8.37 -6.62
N THR A 52 5.26 -7.59 -7.26
CA THR A 52 5.16 -6.15 -7.04
C THR A 52 3.83 -5.84 -6.35
N VAL A 53 3.85 -5.04 -5.29
CA VAL A 53 2.64 -4.57 -4.61
C VAL A 53 2.40 -3.13 -4.98
N ILE A 54 1.22 -2.84 -5.54
CA ILE A 54 0.74 -1.48 -5.76
C ILE A 54 -0.05 -1.08 -4.51
N ILE A 55 0.27 0.08 -3.96
CA ILE A 55 -0.42 0.66 -2.80
C ILE A 55 -1.12 1.92 -3.26
N GLY A 56 -2.44 1.90 -3.12
CA GLY A 56 -3.26 3.09 -3.19
C GLY A 56 -4.03 3.30 -1.90
N HIS A 57 -4.74 4.43 -1.81
CA HIS A 57 -5.64 4.71 -0.70
C HIS A 57 -7.04 5.03 -1.19
N ASP A 58 -8.02 4.52 -0.46
CA ASP A 58 -9.44 4.75 -0.71
C ASP A 58 -9.86 6.11 -0.17
N LEU A 59 -10.38 7.00 -1.02
CA LEU A 59 -10.89 8.30 -0.56
C LEU A 59 -12.23 8.19 0.19
N ASP A 60 -12.93 7.06 0.08
CA ASP A 60 -14.18 6.78 0.80
C ASP A 60 -13.96 5.83 1.98
N PHE A 61 -12.75 5.80 2.54
CA PHE A 61 -12.44 4.97 3.71
C PHE A 61 -13.42 5.18 4.88
N ALA A 62 -14.06 6.35 4.95
CA ALA A 62 -15.00 6.72 6.00
C ALA A 62 -16.26 5.82 6.02
N ALA A 63 -16.60 5.19 4.88
CA ALA A 63 -17.69 4.20 4.80
C ALA A 63 -17.45 2.96 5.67
N GLU A 64 -16.18 2.63 5.99
CA GLU A 64 -15.81 1.47 6.81
C GLU A 64 -15.78 1.78 8.32
N LEU A 65 -15.89 3.04 8.72
CA LEU A 65 -15.82 3.44 10.13
C LEU A 65 -16.89 2.82 11.04
N PRO A 66 -18.13 2.54 10.61
CA PRO A 66 -19.09 1.81 11.45
C PRO A 66 -18.56 0.44 11.91
N LYS A 67 -17.68 -0.19 11.11
CA LYS A 67 -17.02 -1.44 11.45
C LYS A 67 -15.72 -1.23 12.23
N LEU A 68 -14.90 -0.26 11.82
CA LEU A 68 -13.54 -0.07 12.34
C LEU A 68 -13.48 0.79 13.61
N LEU A 69 -14.45 1.69 13.80
CA LEU A 69 -14.52 2.64 14.91
C LEU A 69 -15.99 2.89 15.32
N PRO A 70 -16.75 1.86 15.72
CA PRO A 70 -18.21 1.95 15.91
C PRO A 70 -18.64 3.03 16.92
N HIS A 71 -17.86 3.25 17.97
CA HIS A 71 -18.18 4.20 19.04
C HIS A 71 -18.06 5.68 18.61
N ALA A 72 -17.38 5.98 17.50
CA ALA A 72 -17.17 7.35 17.02
C ALA A 72 -17.40 7.51 15.51
N ALA A 73 -18.01 6.51 14.86
CA ALA A 73 -18.13 6.44 13.41
C ALA A 73 -18.79 7.68 12.81
N GLN A 74 -19.96 8.08 13.32
CA GLN A 74 -20.71 9.21 12.78
C GLN A 74 -19.96 10.54 12.90
N ALA A 75 -19.36 10.81 14.06
CA ALA A 75 -18.58 12.03 14.29
C ALA A 75 -17.35 12.10 13.37
N MET A 76 -16.65 10.98 13.19
CA MET A 76 -15.49 10.91 12.31
C MET A 76 -15.88 10.99 10.83
N GLN A 77 -17.00 10.38 10.42
CA GLN A 77 -17.52 10.53 9.06
C GLN A 77 -17.82 12.00 8.73
N GLN A 78 -18.46 12.73 9.65
CA GLN A 78 -18.70 14.18 9.50
C GLN A 78 -17.39 14.97 9.40
N TYR A 79 -16.40 14.63 10.23
CA TYR A 79 -15.08 15.27 10.19
C TYR A 79 -14.37 15.04 8.84
N PHE A 80 -14.37 13.80 8.34
CA PHE A 80 -13.70 13.46 7.07
C PHE A 80 -14.44 13.96 5.83
N ALA A 81 -15.73 14.27 5.93
CA ALA A 81 -16.49 14.96 4.87
C ALA A 81 -16.13 16.45 4.74
N GLY A 82 -15.32 17.00 5.66
CA GLY A 82 -14.78 18.35 5.54
C GLY A 82 -13.88 18.52 4.31
N PRO A 83 -13.81 19.72 3.70
CA PRO A 83 -13.03 19.94 2.48
C PRO A 83 -11.56 19.52 2.62
N GLY A 84 -11.09 18.61 1.75
CA GLY A 84 -9.70 18.13 1.73
C GLY A 84 -9.33 17.12 2.84
N MET A 85 -10.26 16.81 3.75
CA MET A 85 -9.97 15.98 4.92
C MET A 85 -9.81 14.50 4.56
N ALA A 86 -10.61 14.00 3.63
CA ALA A 86 -10.51 12.64 3.14
C ALA A 86 -9.16 12.42 2.44
N GLU A 87 -8.77 13.32 1.53
CA GLU A 87 -7.56 13.23 0.72
C GLU A 87 -6.31 13.23 1.60
N VAL A 88 -6.18 14.21 2.51
CA VAL A 88 -4.99 14.28 3.39
C VAL A 88 -4.93 13.10 4.36
N THR A 89 -6.07 12.62 4.84
CA THR A 89 -6.14 11.48 5.76
C THR A 89 -5.80 10.18 5.04
N ALA A 90 -6.38 9.96 3.86
CA ALA A 90 -6.15 8.79 3.02
C ALA A 90 -4.67 8.70 2.63
N MET A 91 -4.10 9.81 2.13
CA MET A 91 -2.69 9.89 1.74
C MET A 91 -1.73 9.59 2.89
N ARG A 92 -1.92 10.24 4.05
CA ARG A 92 -1.04 10.05 5.20
C ARG A 92 -1.11 8.63 5.74
N ASN A 93 -2.32 8.12 5.98
CA ASN A 93 -2.50 6.81 6.61
C ASN A 93 -2.25 5.66 5.62
N GLY A 94 -2.55 5.84 4.33
CA GLY A 94 -2.21 4.89 3.28
C GLY A 94 -0.70 4.72 3.12
N THR A 95 0.04 5.84 3.11
CA THR A 95 1.51 5.84 3.11
C THR A 95 2.07 5.13 4.35
N LEU A 96 1.51 5.40 5.53
CA LEU A 96 1.90 4.76 6.79
C LEU A 96 1.68 3.24 6.75
N GLN A 97 0.53 2.78 6.22
CA GLN A 97 0.29 1.35 6.02
C GLN A 97 1.24 0.73 4.97
N GLY A 98 1.67 1.49 3.98
CA GLY A 98 2.75 1.09 3.08
C GLY A 98 4.09 0.90 3.79
N ALA A 99 4.43 1.77 4.75
CA ALA A 99 5.62 1.59 5.58
C ALA A 99 5.52 0.32 6.46
N TYR A 100 4.35 0.03 7.02
CA TYR A 100 4.12 -1.22 7.76
C TYR A 100 4.28 -2.46 6.87
N LEU A 101 3.84 -2.41 5.61
CA LEU A 101 4.04 -3.49 4.64
C LEU A 101 5.53 -3.77 4.42
N ILE A 102 6.34 -2.70 4.29
CA ILE A 102 7.80 -2.81 4.14
C ILE A 102 8.40 -3.49 5.36
N VAL A 103 8.06 -3.04 6.57
CA VAL A 103 8.58 -3.62 7.82
C VAL A 103 8.17 -5.08 7.97
N ALA A 104 6.91 -5.41 7.73
CA ALA A 104 6.40 -6.78 7.78
C ALA A 104 7.11 -7.71 6.78
N ALA A 105 7.30 -7.25 5.54
CA ALA A 105 8.01 -8.02 4.53
C ALA A 105 9.50 -8.24 4.92
N ARG A 106 10.16 -7.21 5.47
CA ARG A 106 11.54 -7.32 5.97
C ARG A 106 11.66 -8.27 7.16
N ALA A 107 10.71 -8.24 8.08
CA ALA A 107 10.66 -9.18 9.21
C ALA A 107 10.55 -10.65 8.76
N LEU A 108 9.95 -10.89 7.58
CA LEU A 108 9.84 -12.21 6.95
C LEU A 108 11.03 -12.54 6.01
N GLY A 109 12.12 -11.77 6.07
CA GLY A 109 13.35 -12.04 5.30
C GLY A 109 13.31 -11.58 3.84
N LEU A 110 12.39 -10.68 3.48
CA LEU A 110 12.29 -10.10 2.15
C LEU A 110 12.93 -8.70 2.09
N ASP A 111 13.61 -8.39 1.00
CA ASP A 111 13.96 -7.03 0.64
C ASP A 111 12.79 -6.34 -0.04
N CYS A 112 12.65 -5.04 0.21
CA CYS A 112 11.65 -4.18 -0.40
C CYS A 112 12.34 -3.00 -1.08
N GLY A 113 11.88 -2.62 -2.28
CA GLY A 113 12.28 -1.38 -2.94
C GLY A 113 11.06 -0.51 -3.23
N PRO A 114 10.72 0.48 -2.38
CA PRO A 114 9.68 1.46 -2.68
C PRO A 114 10.06 2.29 -3.91
N MET A 115 9.09 2.52 -4.79
CA MET A 115 9.24 3.37 -5.98
C MET A 115 8.05 4.30 -6.14
N SER A 116 8.37 5.54 -6.54
CA SER A 116 7.47 6.43 -7.28
C SER A 116 7.89 6.45 -8.76
N GLY A 117 7.24 7.26 -9.59
CA GLY A 117 7.59 7.37 -11.02
C GLY A 117 6.87 6.32 -11.87
N PHE A 118 5.54 6.44 -11.90
CA PHE A 118 4.62 5.66 -12.73
C PHE A 118 3.39 6.53 -13.05
N ASP A 119 2.65 6.16 -14.09
CA ASP A 119 1.39 6.80 -14.47
C ASP A 119 0.28 6.41 -13.48
N ASN A 120 -0.05 7.31 -12.55
CA ASN A 120 -1.07 7.08 -11.54
C ASN A 120 -2.44 6.79 -12.17
N ALA A 121 -2.88 7.59 -13.14
CA ALA A 121 -4.19 7.41 -13.77
C ALA A 121 -4.25 6.09 -14.56
N GLY A 122 -3.18 5.77 -15.29
CA GLY A 122 -3.06 4.50 -16.00
C GLY A 122 -3.08 3.29 -15.06
N VAL A 123 -2.38 3.36 -13.93
CA VAL A 123 -2.35 2.28 -12.93
C VAL A 123 -3.70 2.13 -12.23
N ASP A 124 -4.35 3.23 -11.86
CA ASP A 124 -5.69 3.22 -11.25
C ASP A 124 -6.70 2.51 -12.17
N LYS A 125 -6.78 2.96 -13.43
CA LYS A 125 -7.62 2.33 -14.47
C LYS A 125 -7.28 0.86 -14.70
N ALA A 126 -6.00 0.50 -14.63
CA ALA A 126 -5.53 -0.84 -14.93
C ALA A 126 -5.75 -1.86 -13.81
N PHE A 127 -5.74 -1.42 -12.55
CA PHE A 127 -5.62 -2.30 -11.37
C PHE A 127 -6.67 -2.05 -10.28
N PHE A 128 -7.31 -0.87 -10.25
CA PHE A 128 -8.31 -0.51 -9.25
C PHE A 128 -9.72 -0.31 -9.82
N PHE A 129 -9.98 -0.68 -11.08
CA PHE A 129 -11.27 -0.56 -11.78
C PHE A 129 -12.51 -1.17 -11.09
N ARG A 130 -12.33 -1.96 -10.02
CA ARG A 130 -13.44 -2.53 -9.21
C ARG A 130 -13.71 -1.74 -7.93
N HIS A 131 -12.88 -0.77 -7.59
CA HIS A 131 -13.15 0.17 -6.52
C HIS A 131 -14.05 1.26 -7.10
N ALA A 132 -15.24 1.43 -6.52
CA ALA A 132 -16.20 2.44 -6.95
C ALA A 132 -15.68 3.88 -6.72
N ASN A 133 -14.61 4.02 -5.92
CA ASN A 133 -14.09 5.28 -5.45
C ASN A 133 -12.65 5.51 -5.97
N PRO A 134 -12.23 6.77 -6.12
CA PRO A 134 -10.90 7.10 -6.60
C PRO A 134 -9.84 6.51 -5.66
N VAL A 135 -8.83 5.88 -6.25
CA VAL A 135 -7.65 5.43 -5.55
C VAL A 135 -6.47 6.26 -6.03
N GLU A 136 -5.89 7.04 -5.13
CA GLU A 136 -4.63 7.73 -5.43
C GLU A 136 -3.46 6.86 -4.94
N LEU A 137 -2.40 6.84 -5.76
CA LEU A 137 -1.35 5.83 -5.72
C LEU A 137 -0.04 6.46 -5.31
N TYR A 138 0.69 5.79 -4.42
CA TYR A 138 1.91 6.37 -3.85
C TYR A 138 3.14 5.49 -4.01
N LEU A 139 2.99 4.16 -3.93
CA LEU A 139 4.15 3.28 -3.79
C LEU A 139 3.96 1.95 -4.52
N GLN A 140 4.98 1.59 -5.32
CA GLN A 140 5.20 0.22 -5.77
C GLN A 140 6.32 -0.41 -4.97
N HIS A 141 6.13 -1.63 -4.48
CA HIS A 141 7.17 -2.40 -3.79
C HIS A 141 7.49 -3.67 -4.54
N TRP A 142 8.74 -3.89 -4.91
CA TRP A 142 9.18 -5.25 -5.25
C TRP A 142 9.65 -5.99 -4.01
N LEU A 143 9.30 -7.26 -3.89
CA LEU A 143 9.81 -8.14 -2.84
C LEU A 143 10.85 -9.09 -3.44
N ARG A 144 12.04 -9.24 -2.86
CA ARG A 144 13.01 -10.29 -3.24
C ARG A 144 13.59 -10.95 -1.99
N ARG A 145 14.20 -12.13 -2.07
CA ARG A 145 14.92 -12.69 -0.91
C ARG A 145 16.03 -11.74 -0.50
N SER A 146 16.07 -11.42 0.79
CA SER A 146 17.04 -10.48 1.31
C SER A 146 18.43 -11.10 1.38
N SER A 147 19.46 -10.32 1.00
CA SER A 147 20.85 -10.58 1.39
C SER A 147 21.22 -9.93 2.73
N PHE A 148 20.31 -9.14 3.30
CA PHE A 148 20.49 -8.41 4.54
C PHE A 148 20.36 -9.38 5.73
N ARG A 149 21.48 -9.66 6.41
CA ARG A 149 21.46 -10.26 7.75
C ARG A 149 21.50 -9.13 8.76
N VAL A 150 20.48 -9.01 9.60
CA VAL A 150 20.63 -8.26 10.85
C VAL A 150 21.57 -9.09 11.71
N SER A 151 22.84 -8.69 11.80
CA SER A 151 23.70 -9.19 12.85
C SER A 151 23.14 -8.63 14.16
N ALA A 152 22.36 -9.43 14.88
CA ALA A 152 22.09 -9.13 16.27
C ALA A 152 23.44 -9.24 17.00
N GLN A 153 24.13 -8.12 17.19
CA GLN A 153 25.15 -8.03 18.22
C GLN A 153 24.39 -8.06 19.55
N SER A 154 24.19 -9.26 20.09
CA SER A 154 23.89 -9.41 21.50
C SER A 154 25.12 -8.92 22.27
N SER A 155 25.04 -7.71 22.82
CA SER A 155 25.95 -7.28 23.88
C SER A 155 25.50 -7.91 25.20
N PRO A 156 26.45 -8.18 26.12
CA PRO A 156 26.33 -9.19 27.17
C PRO A 156 25.21 -8.95 28.21
#